data_AF-A0A7X6XFL6-F1
#
_entry.id   AF-A0A7X6XFL6-F1
#
_cell.length_a   1.000
_cell.length_b   1.000
_cell.length_c   1.000
_cell.angle_alpha   90.00
_cell.angle_beta   90.00
_cell.angle_gamma   90.00
#
_symmetry.space_group_name_H-M   'P 1'
#
loop_
_entity.id
_entity.type
_entity.pdbx_description
1 polymer ?
#
loop_
_entity_poly.entity_id
_entity_poly.type
_entity_poly.pdbx_seq_one_letter_code
_entity_poly.pdbx_strand_id
1 'polypeptide(L)'
;MKLVNFLIAGLLAFSFMFTACNSQANKVFEPTVVGSPPDNAFVGLVRLENGEIRHYNYGEGNKGEKSFYIRSVDNGHSWDTVYVENQWIGADVKSPLSGEYLRLATGENGLIAVRSQGGIDGDW
;
A
#
# COMPACT_ATOMS: atom_id res chain seq x y z
N MET A 1 49.27 -29.78 -26.76
CA MET A 1 48.04 -29.10 -27.26
C MET A 1 46.84 -29.20 -26.31
N LYS A 2 46.64 -30.29 -25.54
CA LYS A 2 45.48 -30.42 -24.62
C LYS A 2 45.57 -29.61 -23.31
N LEU A 3 46.77 -29.34 -22.80
CA LEU A 3 46.98 -28.63 -21.53
C LEU A 3 46.71 -27.11 -21.63
N VAL A 4 47.05 -26.51 -22.77
CA VAL A 4 46.84 -25.07 -23.06
C VAL A 4 45.35 -24.73 -23.15
N ASN A 5 44.56 -25.63 -23.74
CA ASN A 5 43.11 -25.45 -23.84
C ASN A 5 42.40 -25.55 -22.47
N PHE A 6 42.96 -26.29 -21.51
CA PHE A 6 42.42 -26.40 -20.14
C PHE A 6 42.69 -25.14 -19.32
N LEU A 7 43.88 -24.54 -19.48
CA LEU A 7 44.25 -23.26 -18.83
C LEU A 7 43.44 -22.07 -19.36
N ILE A 8 43.15 -22.04 -20.67
CA ILE A 8 42.34 -21.00 -21.30
C ILE A 8 40.87 -21.10 -20.84
N ALA A 9 40.31 -22.32 -20.75
CA ALA A 9 38.96 -22.53 -20.24
C ALA A 9 38.81 -22.14 -18.76
N GLY A 10 39.84 -22.38 -17.94
CA GLY A 10 39.85 -21.97 -16.53
C GLY A 10 39.93 -20.45 -16.33
N LEU A 11 40.70 -19.73 -17.14
CA LEU A 11 40.79 -18.27 -17.08
C LEU A 11 39.50 -17.56 -17.54
N LEU A 12 38.82 -18.13 -18.54
CA LEU A 12 37.53 -17.62 -19.03
C LEU A 12 36.41 -17.83 -18.00
N ALA A 13 36.40 -18.95 -17.28
CA ALA A 13 35.44 -19.20 -16.20
C ALA A 13 35.66 -18.29 -14.99
N PHE A 14 36.91 -17.92 -14.67
CA PHE A 14 37.21 -17.01 -13.56
C PHE A 14 36.83 -15.54 -13.88
N SER A 15 36.87 -15.15 -15.16
CA SER A 15 36.48 -13.79 -15.59
C SER A 15 34.97 -13.57 -15.59
N PHE A 16 34.16 -14.63 -15.65
CA PHE A 16 32.69 -14.53 -15.62
C PHE A 16 32.10 -14.36 -14.20
N MET A 17 32.87 -14.61 -13.14
CA MET A 17 32.38 -14.44 -11.75
C MET A 17 32.58 -13.04 -11.17
N PHE A 18 33.33 -12.15 -11.82
CA PHE A 18 33.55 -10.79 -11.33
C PHE A 18 32.53 -9.75 -11.82
N THR A 19 31.60 -10.10 -12.71
CA THR A 19 30.59 -9.18 -13.26
C THR A 19 29.22 -9.27 -12.60
N ALA A 20 29.01 -10.17 -11.63
CA ALA A 20 27.70 -10.43 -11.05
C ALA A 20 27.26 -9.47 -9.93
N CYS A 21 28.02 -8.42 -9.62
CA CYS A 21 27.61 -7.43 -8.62
C CYS A 21 27.92 -5.99 -9.05
N ASN A 22 27.42 -5.60 -10.21
CA ASN A 22 27.13 -4.18 -10.47
C ASN A 22 25.69 -3.92 -10.05
N SER A 23 25.42 -3.90 -8.74
CA SER A 23 24.22 -3.27 -8.21
C SER A 23 24.40 -1.77 -8.39
N GLN A 24 24.01 -1.28 -9.57
CA GLN A 24 23.89 0.15 -9.80
C GLN A 24 22.90 0.65 -8.73
N ALA A 25 23.40 1.39 -7.74
CA ALA A 25 22.58 1.88 -6.66
C ALA A 25 21.40 2.62 -7.29
N ASN A 26 20.17 2.16 -7.00
CA ASN A 26 18.97 2.82 -7.49
C ASN A 26 19.10 4.30 -7.14
N LYS A 27 18.90 5.18 -8.13
CA LYS A 27 18.92 6.62 -7.89
C LYS A 27 17.91 6.91 -6.78
N VAL A 28 18.41 7.37 -5.64
CA VAL A 28 17.57 7.82 -4.53
C VAL A 28 17.16 9.24 -4.88
N PHE A 29 15.87 9.43 -5.13
CA PHE A 29 15.29 10.75 -5.37
C PHE A 29 14.84 11.35 -4.04
N GLU A 30 14.83 12.68 -3.95
CA GLU A 30 14.23 13.35 -2.82
C GLU A 30 12.71 13.06 -2.74
N PRO A 31 12.15 12.89 -1.54
CA PRO A 31 10.71 12.76 -1.38
C PRO A 31 9.98 13.99 -1.96
N THR A 32 8.98 13.76 -2.79
CA THR A 32 8.11 14.82 -3.30
C THR A 32 6.83 14.88 -2.46
N VAL A 33 6.40 16.09 -2.08
CA VAL A 33 5.11 16.27 -1.43
C VAL A 33 4.00 16.11 -2.48
N VAL A 34 3.17 15.08 -2.29
CA VAL A 34 2.14 14.63 -3.25
C VAL A 34 0.71 14.83 -2.73
N GLY A 35 0.56 15.21 -1.46
CA GLY A 35 -0.72 15.43 -0.82
C GLY A 35 -0.56 15.72 0.66
N SER A 36 -1.66 16.13 1.29
CA SER A 36 -1.78 16.20 2.75
C SER A 36 -2.89 15.23 3.16
N PRO A 37 -2.63 14.29 4.09
CA PRO A 37 -3.65 13.36 4.53
C PRO A 37 -4.77 14.11 5.26
N PRO A 38 -6.02 13.63 5.18
CA PRO A 38 -7.16 14.28 5.83
C PRO A 38 -7.12 14.20 7.37
N ASP A 39 -6.44 13.20 7.94
CA ASP A 39 -6.20 13.03 9.38
C ASP A 39 -4.94 12.17 9.62
N ASN A 40 -4.74 11.66 10.83
CA ASN A 40 -3.62 10.81 11.21
C ASN A 40 -3.50 9.55 10.32
N ALA A 41 -2.48 9.55 9.46
CA ALA A 41 -2.17 8.47 8.53
C ALA A 41 -1.80 7.13 9.16
N PHE A 42 -1.57 7.09 10.47
CA PHE A 42 -1.27 5.84 11.18
C PHE A 42 -2.43 4.83 11.15
N VAL A 43 -3.69 5.30 11.13
CA VAL A 43 -4.88 4.41 11.19
C VAL A 43 -5.71 4.40 9.91
N GLY A 44 -5.63 5.46 9.10
CA GLY A 44 -6.51 5.64 7.94
C GLY A 44 -5.98 5.06 6.63
N LEU A 45 -4.69 4.70 6.55
CA LEU A 45 -4.02 4.37 5.29
C LEU A 45 -4.02 2.86 5.00
N VAL A 46 -4.61 2.47 3.87
CA VAL A 46 -4.80 1.07 3.47
C VAL A 46 -4.39 0.88 2.03
N ARG A 47 -3.72 -0.24 1.72
CA ARG A 47 -3.51 -0.70 0.35
C ARG A 47 -4.45 -1.88 0.07
N LEU A 48 -5.29 -1.73 -0.95
CA LEU A 48 -6.19 -2.77 -1.43
C LEU A 48 -5.43 -3.80 -2.29
N GLU A 49 -6.03 -4.97 -2.52
CA GLU A 49 -5.42 -6.04 -3.32
C GLU A 49 -5.09 -5.62 -4.76
N ASN A 50 -5.87 -4.70 -5.33
CA ASN A 50 -5.63 -4.16 -6.67
C ASN A 50 -4.49 -3.12 -6.71
N GLY A 51 -3.85 -2.82 -5.57
CA GLY A 51 -2.78 -1.83 -5.45
C GLY A 51 -3.25 -0.41 -5.18
N GLU A 52 -4.56 -0.13 -5.23
CA GLU A 52 -5.12 1.16 -4.85
C GLU A 52 -4.82 1.45 -3.38
N ILE A 53 -4.33 2.65 -3.11
CA ILE A 53 -4.11 3.15 -1.75
C ILE A 53 -5.29 4.04 -1.40
N ARG A 54 -5.93 3.80 -0.26
CA ARG A 54 -6.98 4.68 0.29
C ARG A 54 -6.52 5.22 1.63
N HIS A 55 -6.74 6.50 1.86
CA HIS A 55 -6.67 7.10 3.18
C HIS A 55 -8.04 7.66 3.54
N TYR A 56 -8.63 7.09 4.57
CA TYR A 56 -9.96 7.45 4.99
C TYR A 56 -9.96 8.53 6.07
N ASN A 57 -10.99 9.36 6.12
CA ASN A 57 -11.01 10.58 6.93
C ASN A 57 -11.58 10.39 8.37
N TYR A 58 -11.39 9.22 8.99
CA TYR A 58 -11.91 9.00 10.34
C TYR A 58 -11.06 9.69 11.40
N GLY A 59 -11.67 10.55 12.22
CA GLY A 59 -11.06 11.12 13.42
C GLY A 59 -11.70 12.43 13.88
N GLU A 60 -11.35 12.90 15.09
CA GLU A 60 -11.84 14.14 15.72
C GLU A 60 -11.59 15.40 14.86
N GLY A 61 -10.77 15.32 13.81
CA GLY A 61 -10.47 16.41 12.89
C GLY A 61 -11.42 16.56 11.71
N ASN A 62 -12.31 15.60 11.45
CA ASN A 62 -13.22 15.69 10.30
C ASN A 62 -14.33 16.74 10.54
N LYS A 63 -14.10 17.96 10.06
CA LYS A 63 -15.07 19.07 10.07
C LYS A 63 -16.00 19.07 8.84
N GLY A 64 -15.85 18.10 7.93
CA GLY A 64 -16.67 18.00 6.74
C GLY A 64 -18.06 17.46 7.08
N GLU A 65 -19.10 18.03 6.48
CA GLU A 65 -20.48 17.54 6.61
C GLU A 65 -20.69 16.14 6.02
N LYS A 66 -19.74 15.68 5.17
CA LYS A 66 -19.77 14.39 4.50
C LYS A 66 -18.51 13.58 4.78
N SER A 67 -18.69 12.27 4.90
CA SER A 67 -17.60 11.30 4.92
C SER A 67 -16.89 11.25 3.55
N PHE A 68 -15.58 11.06 3.56
CA PHE A 68 -14.79 10.91 2.33
C PHE A 68 -13.51 10.11 2.57
N TYR A 69 -12.91 9.61 1.49
CA TYR A 69 -11.54 9.12 1.50
C TYR A 69 -10.77 9.72 0.35
N ILE A 70 -9.46 9.82 0.50
CA ILE A 70 -8.58 10.08 -0.64
C ILE A 70 -8.06 8.75 -1.16
N ARG A 71 -7.90 8.61 -2.48
CA ARG A 71 -7.34 7.40 -3.11
C ARG A 71 -6.23 7.72 -4.07
N SER A 72 -5.31 6.77 -4.24
CA SER A 72 -4.26 6.81 -5.25
C SER A 72 -4.21 5.47 -5.97
N VAL A 73 -4.13 5.52 -7.30
CA VAL A 73 -3.95 4.35 -8.18
C VAL A 73 -2.54 4.30 -8.80
N ASP A 74 -1.67 5.24 -8.42
CA ASP A 74 -0.33 5.44 -8.95
C ASP A 74 0.74 5.40 -7.85
N ASN A 75 0.55 4.52 -6.85
CA ASN A 75 1.48 4.35 -5.71
C ASN A 75 1.72 5.61 -4.86
N GLY A 76 0.72 6.49 -4.79
CA GLY A 76 0.74 7.70 -3.97
C GLY A 76 1.26 8.94 -4.68
N HIS A 77 1.53 8.89 -5.99
CA HIS A 77 2.00 10.06 -6.74
C HIS A 77 0.93 11.12 -6.95
N SER A 78 -0.35 10.73 -7.03
CA SER A 78 -1.51 11.61 -7.09
C SER A 78 -2.69 11.04 -6.28
N TRP A 79 -3.61 11.93 -5.89
CA TRP A 79 -4.73 11.60 -4.99
C TRP A 79 -6.04 12.22 -5.45
N ASP A 80 -7.09 11.40 -5.54
CA ASP A 80 -8.48 11.83 -5.77
C ASP A 80 -9.25 11.84 -4.44
N THR A 81 -10.21 12.76 -4.29
CA THR A 81 -11.18 12.73 -3.18
C THR A 81 -12.46 12.01 -3.60
N VAL A 82 -12.91 11.05 -2.79
CA VAL A 82 -14.16 10.30 -3.00
C VAL A 82 -15.09 10.53 -1.81
N TYR A 83 -16.21 11.18 -2.05
CA TYR A 83 -17.26 11.39 -1.06
C TYR A 83 -18.17 10.16 -0.96
N VAL A 84 -18.60 9.85 0.26
CA VAL A 84 -19.47 8.72 0.57
C VAL A 84 -20.61 9.18 1.48
N GLU A 85 -21.75 8.50 1.38
CA GLU A 85 -22.92 8.81 2.20
C GLU A 85 -22.90 8.09 3.56
N ASN A 86 -22.15 6.99 3.69
CA ASN A 86 -22.02 6.26 4.96
C ASN A 86 -20.93 6.88 5.86
N GLN A 87 -21.25 7.03 7.15
CA GLN A 87 -20.30 7.42 8.19
C GLN A 87 -19.26 6.34 8.50
N TRP A 88 -19.65 5.08 8.33
CA TRP A 88 -18.75 3.93 8.45
C TRP A 88 -18.07 3.73 7.11
N ILE A 89 -16.97 4.44 6.90
CA ILE A 89 -16.09 4.14 5.78
C ILE A 89 -15.01 3.12 6.18
N GLY A 90 -14.57 2.36 5.18
CA GLY A 90 -13.33 1.60 5.04
C GLY A 90 -12.85 0.70 6.17
N ALA A 91 -11.58 0.32 6.10
CA ALA A 91 -11.15 -0.99 6.55
C ALA A 91 -9.76 -1.02 7.17
N ASP A 92 -9.50 -2.01 8.02
CA ASP A 92 -8.15 -2.34 8.48
C ASP A 92 -7.58 -3.51 7.66
N VAL A 93 -8.41 -4.52 7.40
CA VAL A 93 -7.97 -5.76 6.74
C VAL A 93 -9.09 -6.42 5.96
N LYS A 94 -8.74 -7.05 4.84
CA LYS A 94 -9.64 -7.92 4.08
C LYS A 94 -9.60 -9.34 4.63
N SER A 95 -10.77 -9.95 4.83
CA SER A 95 -10.90 -11.37 5.13
C SER A 95 -10.54 -12.22 3.91
N PRO A 96 -9.53 -13.11 3.98
CA PRO A 96 -9.20 -13.98 2.86
C PRO A 96 -10.25 -15.06 2.61
N LEU A 97 -11.14 -15.33 3.58
CA LEU A 97 -12.18 -16.35 3.48
C LEU A 97 -13.44 -15.83 2.80
N SER A 98 -13.85 -14.59 3.13
CA SER A 98 -15.12 -14.05 2.66
C SER A 98 -14.99 -12.91 1.66
N GLY A 99 -13.81 -12.32 1.52
CA GLY A 99 -13.62 -11.12 0.71
C GLY A 99 -14.15 -9.83 1.35
N GLU A 100 -14.90 -9.94 2.44
CA GLU A 100 -15.36 -8.80 3.24
C GLU A 100 -14.23 -8.17 4.03
N TYR A 101 -14.40 -6.90 4.34
CA TYR A 101 -13.43 -6.12 5.09
C TYR A 101 -13.88 -5.96 6.54
N LEU A 102 -12.89 -5.89 7.43
CA LEU A 102 -13.08 -5.65 8.85
C LEU A 102 -12.56 -4.28 9.23
N ARG A 103 -13.27 -3.61 10.14
CA ARG A 103 -12.87 -2.35 10.76
C ARG A 103 -13.01 -2.46 12.27
N LEU A 104 -11.97 -2.04 12.99
CA LEU A 104 -12.01 -1.80 14.41
C LEU A 104 -12.42 -0.35 14.66
N ALA A 105 -13.39 -0.18 15.55
CA ALA A 105 -13.86 1.15 15.95
C ALA A 105 -14.18 1.18 17.45
N THR A 106 -14.15 2.36 18.03
CA THR A 106 -14.67 2.60 19.37
C THR A 106 -16.17 2.87 19.29
N GLY A 107 -16.95 2.09 20.03
CA GLY A 107 -18.38 2.35 20.28
C GLY A 107 -18.64 2.63 21.76
N GLU A 108 -19.91 2.86 22.11
CA GLU A 108 -20.35 3.17 23.48
C GLU A 108 -19.89 2.13 24.51
N ASN A 109 -19.79 0.86 24.10
CA ASN A 109 -19.45 -0.27 24.98
C ASN A 109 -17.99 -0.77 24.81
N GLY A 110 -17.11 0.03 24.21
CA GLY A 110 -15.70 -0.31 23.99
C GLY A 110 -15.37 -0.60 22.52
N LEU A 111 -14.40 -1.48 22.29
CA LEU A 111 -13.95 -1.80 20.94
C LEU A 111 -14.96 -2.71 20.23
N ILE A 112 -15.40 -2.30 19.05
CA ILE A 112 -16.25 -3.10 18.15
C ILE A 112 -15.48 -3.47 16.89
N ALA A 113 -15.81 -4.62 16.32
CA ALA A 113 -15.36 -5.05 15.01
C ALA A 113 -16.56 -5.03 14.05
N VAL A 114 -16.52 -4.12 13.08
CA VAL A 114 -17.51 -3.99 12.01
C VAL A 114 -17.03 -4.80 10.81
N ARG A 115 -17.95 -5.54 10.17
CA ARG A 115 -17.68 -6.32 8.97
C ARG A 115 -18.53 -5.78 7.83
N SER A 116 -17.92 -5.54 6.67
CA SER A 116 -18.65 -5.13 5.48
C SER A 116 -19.57 -6.23 4.93
N GLN A 117 -20.49 -5.82 4.07
CA GLN A 117 -21.26 -6.71 3.20
C GLN A 117 -21.15 -6.23 1.74
N GLY A 118 -20.52 -7.02 0.88
CA GLY A 118 -20.28 -6.65 -0.53
C GLY A 118 -18.88 -6.11 -0.83
N GLY A 119 -17.92 -6.27 0.08
CA GLY A 119 -16.53 -5.83 -0.07
C GLY A 119 -16.28 -4.39 0.42
N ILE A 120 -15.14 -3.82 0.01
CA ILE A 120 -14.66 -2.52 0.54
C ILE A 120 -15.63 -1.36 0.27
N ASP A 121 -16.32 -1.41 -0.86
CA ASP A 121 -17.31 -0.41 -1.30
C ASP A 121 -18.76 -0.89 -1.04
N GLY A 122 -18.92 -1.94 -0.23
CA GLY A 122 -20.22 -2.47 0.17
C GLY A 122 -20.84 -1.73 1.35
N ASP A 123 -21.82 -2.38 1.98
CA ASP A 123 -22.48 -1.85 3.17
C ASP A 123 -21.60 -2.03 4.41
N TRP A 124 -21.62 -1.04 5.30
CA TRP A 124 -20.81 -0.93 6.52
C TRP A 124 -21.67 -0.56 7.73
#